data_AF-A0AAD4HT82-F1
#
_entry.id   AF-A0AAD4HT82-F1
#
_cell.length_a   1.000
_cell.length_b   1.000
_cell.length_c   1.000
_cell.angle_alpha   90.00
_cell.angle_beta   90.00
_cell.angle_gamma   90.00
#
_symmetry.space_group_name_H-M   'P 1'
#
loop_
_entity.id
_entity.type
_entity.pdbx_description
1 polymer ?
#
loop_
_entity_poly.entity_id
_entity_poly.type
_entity_poly.pdbx_seq_one_letter_code
_entity_poly.pdbx_strand_id
1 'polypeptide(L)'
;TLWHAILAFEELKMAWEQKCNVPKCELYQVALQKGLDKVNKYYQKMDKKHVYVLALVLHPYYKLEYIKMTWGGHEEQEHECTAGNLNAKDWHDEALKVVETTMEDYWKTCPSTTHPLVTASVASTSTTPSHNMTTVESAFDRHCHLLLEQATLDHDAGWAAELQRYLKDMPNVSKSIDIIDWWSVSVLTLIFVYSTNYFI
;
A
#
# COMPACT_ATOMS: atom_id res chain seq x y z
N THR A 1 2.16 4.25 12.63
CA THR A 1 2.09 3.43 11.39
C THR A 1 3.17 3.86 10.42
N LEU A 2 3.53 3.03 9.44
CA LEU A 2 4.68 3.27 8.55
C LEU A 2 4.61 4.61 7.79
N TRP A 3 3.45 5.00 7.28
CA TRP A 3 3.28 6.25 6.52
C TRP A 3 3.65 7.51 7.32
N HIS A 4 3.34 7.55 8.62
CA HIS A 4 3.73 8.65 9.50
C HIS A 4 5.25 8.78 9.58
N ALA A 5 5.98 7.66 9.58
CA ALA A 5 7.43 7.69 9.61
C ALA A 5 7.97 8.33 8.32
N ILE A 6 7.38 8.03 7.16
CA ILE A 6 7.78 8.59 5.85
C ILE A 6 7.68 10.12 5.89
N LEU A 7 6.51 10.63 6.25
CA LEU A 7 6.26 12.07 6.32
C LEU A 7 7.19 12.73 7.34
N ALA A 8 7.39 12.12 8.50
CA ALA A 8 8.30 12.65 9.51
C ALA A 8 9.75 12.71 9.00
N PHE A 9 10.19 11.73 8.21
CA PHE A 9 11.52 11.75 7.58
C PHE A 9 11.63 12.86 6.53
N GLU A 10 10.61 13.07 5.70
CA GLU A 10 10.57 14.14 4.69
C GLU A 10 10.56 15.52 5.36
N GLU A 11 9.70 15.73 6.36
CA GLU A 11 9.63 16.97 7.14
C GLU A 11 10.95 17.26 7.86
N LEU A 12 11.59 16.24 8.45
CA LEU A 12 12.90 16.38 9.09
C LEU A 12 13.98 16.80 8.09
N LYS A 13 14.01 16.15 6.91
CA LYS A 13 14.99 16.44 5.85
C LYS A 13 14.83 17.89 5.37
N MET A 14 13.61 18.30 5.00
CA MET A 14 13.33 19.66 4.55
C MET A 14 13.70 20.71 5.61
N ALA A 15 13.34 20.47 6.87
CA ALA A 15 13.67 21.38 7.96
C ALA A 15 15.18 21.53 8.18
N TRP A 16 15.96 20.46 7.97
CA TRP A 16 17.41 20.49 8.12
C TRP A 16 18.10 21.11 6.92
N GLU A 17 17.63 20.87 5.70
CA GLU A 17 18.10 21.53 4.48
C GLU A 17 17.88 23.05 4.56
N GLN A 18 16.71 23.47 5.03
CA GLN A 18 16.42 24.90 5.25
C GLN A 18 17.38 25.51 6.30
N LYS A 19 17.68 24.78 7.38
CA LYS A 19 18.59 25.25 8.43
C LYS A 19 20.05 25.33 7.98
N CYS A 20 20.49 24.49 7.04
CA CYS A 20 21.83 24.58 6.46
C CYS A 20 22.05 25.91 5.71
N ASN A 21 20.98 26.56 5.23
CA ASN A 21 21.05 27.83 4.52
C ASN A 21 20.97 29.05 5.45
N VAL A 22 20.79 28.86 6.76
CA VAL A 22 20.70 29.95 7.73
C VAL A 22 22.10 30.26 8.30
N PRO A 23 22.63 31.49 8.15
CA PRO A 23 23.97 31.85 8.64
C PRO A 23 24.18 31.60 10.14
N LYS A 24 23.12 31.72 10.93
CA LYS A 24 23.12 31.43 12.37
C LYS A 24 23.44 29.96 12.70
N CYS A 25 23.28 29.05 11.75
CA CYS A 25 23.53 27.62 11.90
C CYS A 25 24.91 27.18 11.38
N GLU A 26 25.78 28.10 10.95
CA GLU A 26 27.10 27.81 10.39
C GLU A 26 27.96 26.92 11.31
N LEU A 27 27.92 27.17 12.62
CA LEU A 27 28.61 26.36 13.63
C LEU A 27 28.17 24.89 13.66
N TYR A 28 26.93 24.61 13.24
CA TYR A 28 26.35 23.27 13.21
C TYR A 28 26.28 22.68 11.81
N GLN A 29 26.69 23.42 10.77
CA GLN A 29 26.53 23.00 9.38
C GLN A 29 27.17 21.64 9.10
N VAL A 30 28.37 21.39 9.64
CA VAL A 30 29.05 20.09 9.51
C VAL A 30 28.25 18.96 10.17
N ALA A 31 27.65 19.22 11.33
CA ALA A 31 26.83 18.22 12.03
C ALA A 31 25.49 17.98 11.33
N LEU A 32 24.85 19.04 10.82
CA LEU A 32 23.63 18.97 10.04
C LEU A 32 23.84 18.22 8.73
N GLN A 33 24.95 18.48 8.03
CA GLN A 33 25.30 17.76 6.80
C GLN A 33 25.48 16.26 7.07
N LYS A 34 26.22 15.88 8.11
CA LYS A 34 26.35 14.47 8.52
C LYS A 34 25.00 13.84 8.88
N GLY A 35 24.11 14.63 9.51
CA GLY A 35 22.74 14.24 9.79
C GLY A 35 21.93 13.98 8.53
N LEU A 36 21.97 14.91 7.57
CA LEU A 36 21.32 14.79 6.26
C LEU A 36 21.85 13.58 5.48
N ASP A 37 23.16 13.35 5.45
CA ASP A 37 23.77 12.19 4.81
C ASP A 37 23.26 10.88 5.43
N LYS A 38 23.07 10.87 6.76
CA LYS A 38 22.54 9.71 7.48
C LYS A 38 21.06 9.48 7.17
N VAL A 39 20.24 10.53 7.15
CA VAL A 39 18.83 10.46 6.76
C VAL A 39 18.71 9.98 5.33
N ASN A 40 19.49 10.53 4.41
CA ASN A 40 19.53 10.14 3.01
C ASN A 40 19.92 8.67 2.83
N LYS A 41 20.93 8.19 3.58
CA LYS A 41 21.30 6.76 3.59
C LYS A 41 20.14 5.85 3.99
N TYR A 42 19.34 6.24 4.99
CA TYR A 42 18.17 5.46 5.38
C TYR A 42 17.07 5.57 4.32
N TYR A 43 16.81 6.77 3.80
CA TYR A 43 15.85 6.99 2.72
C TYR A 43 16.15 6.12 1.49
N GLN A 44 17.40 6.07 1.03
CA GLN A 44 17.83 5.20 -0.09
C GLN A 44 17.66 3.69 0.19
N LYS A 45 17.75 3.26 1.45
CA LYS A 45 17.47 1.87 1.83
C LYS A 45 15.98 1.58 1.88
N MET A 46 15.19 2.60 2.23
CA MET A 46 13.74 2.55 2.27
C MET A 46 13.17 2.52 0.84
N ASP A 47 13.66 3.39 -0.05
CA ASP A 47 13.34 3.47 -1.47
C ASP A 47 13.46 2.12 -2.22
N LYS A 48 14.42 1.27 -1.82
CA LYS A 48 14.57 -0.09 -2.36
C LYS A 48 13.39 -1.03 -2.07
N LYS A 49 12.43 -0.64 -1.23
CA LYS A 49 11.27 -1.46 -0.88
C LYS A 49 9.99 -0.80 -1.37
N HIS A 50 9.17 -1.55 -2.09
CA HIS A 50 7.85 -1.11 -2.56
C HIS A 50 6.86 -0.76 -1.43
N VAL A 51 7.14 -1.20 -0.22
CA VAL A 51 6.34 -0.97 0.99
C VAL A 51 6.02 0.51 1.26
N TYR A 52 6.89 1.45 0.86
CA TYR A 52 6.65 2.89 1.03
C TYR A 52 5.58 3.43 0.07
N VAL A 53 5.68 3.05 -1.20
CA VAL A 53 4.67 3.33 -2.23
C VAL A 53 3.33 2.78 -1.78
N LEU A 54 3.28 1.51 -1.37
CA LEU A 54 2.05 0.86 -0.92
C LEU A 54 1.44 1.58 0.29
N ALA A 55 2.25 1.98 1.27
CA ALA A 55 1.75 2.67 2.46
C ALA A 55 1.14 4.06 2.16
N LEU A 56 1.70 4.80 1.19
CA LEU A 56 1.14 6.09 0.76
C LEU A 56 -0.10 5.89 -0.10
N VAL A 57 -0.09 4.92 -1.01
CA VAL A 57 -1.23 4.63 -1.88
C VAL A 57 -2.44 4.14 -1.09
N LEU A 58 -2.23 3.32 -0.05
CA LEU A 58 -3.29 2.85 0.85
C LEU A 58 -3.84 3.93 1.80
N HIS A 59 -3.21 5.10 1.87
CA HIS A 59 -3.73 6.21 2.67
C HIS A 59 -4.79 6.98 1.87
N PRO A 60 -6.04 7.07 2.35
CA PRO A 60 -7.17 7.61 1.58
C PRO A 60 -7.02 9.09 1.20
N TYR A 61 -6.26 9.87 1.98
CA TYR A 61 -5.91 11.26 1.68
C TYR A 61 -4.79 11.46 0.63
N TYR A 62 -3.77 10.59 0.61
CA TYR A 62 -2.55 10.84 -0.18
C TYR A 62 -2.60 10.23 -1.56
N LYS A 63 -2.84 8.92 -1.61
CA LYS A 63 -2.88 8.11 -2.83
C LYS A 63 -1.72 8.39 -3.78
N LEU A 64 -1.94 8.23 -5.10
CA LEU A 64 -0.95 8.52 -6.13
C LEU A 64 -0.71 10.02 -6.33
N GLU A 65 -1.68 10.87 -5.99
CA GLU A 65 -1.56 12.33 -6.15
C GLU A 65 -0.43 12.92 -5.30
N TYR A 66 -0.26 12.42 -4.07
CA TYR A 66 0.88 12.84 -3.24
C TYR A 66 2.22 12.49 -3.87
N ILE A 67 2.34 11.28 -4.43
CA ILE A 67 3.57 10.82 -5.07
C ILE A 67 3.87 11.68 -6.30
N LYS A 68 2.88 11.95 -7.15
CA LYS A 68 3.03 12.83 -8.31
C LYS A 68 3.50 14.23 -7.89
N MET A 69 2.85 14.81 -6.89
CA MET A 69 3.16 16.17 -6.42
C MET A 69 4.53 16.27 -5.74
N THR A 70 4.94 15.24 -4.99
CA THR A 70 6.12 15.31 -4.11
C THR A 70 7.37 14.72 -4.77
N TRP A 71 7.20 13.66 -5.56
CA TRP A 71 8.31 12.93 -6.18
C TRP A 71 8.39 13.16 -7.70
N GLY A 72 7.35 13.71 -8.32
CA GLY A 72 7.31 14.06 -9.74
C GLY A 72 6.59 13.05 -10.61
N GLY A 73 6.09 13.51 -11.75
CA GLY A 73 5.50 12.67 -12.78
C GLY A 73 6.26 12.73 -14.10
N HIS A 74 5.56 12.45 -15.20
CA HIS A 74 6.09 12.51 -16.55
C HIS A 74 6.77 13.85 -16.89
N GLU A 75 6.17 14.99 -16.52
CA GLU A 75 6.71 16.32 -16.84
C GLU A 75 8.06 16.56 -16.14
N GLU A 76 8.16 16.25 -14.84
CA GLU A 76 9.44 16.33 -14.11
C GLU A 76 10.49 15.38 -14.68
N GLN A 77 10.10 14.15 -15.08
CA GLN A 77 11.02 13.21 -15.70
C GLN A 77 11.61 13.77 -17.00
N GLU A 78 10.77 14.34 -17.88
CA GLU A 78 11.22 14.95 -19.14
C GLU A 78 12.17 16.12 -18.90
N HIS A 79 11.84 16.98 -17.92
CA HIS A 79 12.67 18.10 -17.55
C HIS A 79 14.04 17.65 -17.03
N GLU A 80 14.09 16.66 -16.14
CA GLU A 80 15.34 16.11 -15.61
C GLU A 80 16.18 15.39 -16.68
N CYS A 81 15.54 14.62 -17.56
CA CYS A 81 16.19 14.00 -18.71
C CYS A 81 16.86 15.06 -19.61
N THR A 82 16.14 16.15 -19.88
CA THR A 82 16.66 17.28 -20.69
C THR A 82 17.82 17.99 -19.99
N ALA A 83 17.80 18.05 -18.65
CA ALA A 83 18.91 18.56 -17.83
C ALA A 83 20.12 17.61 -17.73
N GLY A 84 20.04 16.42 -18.35
CA GLY A 84 21.13 15.44 -18.41
C GLY A 84 21.07 14.34 -17.35
N ASN A 85 20.00 14.25 -16.56
CA ASN A 85 19.78 13.13 -15.64
C ASN A 85 19.15 11.94 -16.37
N LEU A 86 19.99 11.05 -16.92
CA LEU A 86 19.53 9.83 -17.62
C LEU A 86 18.78 8.83 -16.70
N ASN A 87 18.85 9.01 -15.38
CA ASN A 87 18.19 8.14 -14.41
C ASN A 87 16.88 8.74 -13.87
N ALA A 88 16.38 9.83 -14.45
CA ALA A 88 15.11 10.42 -14.06
C ALA A 88 13.98 9.39 -14.25
N LYS A 89 13.06 9.33 -13.28
CA LYS A 89 11.94 8.38 -13.27
C LYS A 89 10.63 9.14 -13.15
N ASP A 90 9.62 8.67 -13.85
CA ASP A 90 8.22 9.01 -13.56
C ASP A 90 7.80 8.24 -12.31
N TRP A 91 7.85 8.90 -11.15
CA TRP A 91 7.52 8.25 -9.88
C TRP A 91 6.03 7.93 -9.75
N HIS A 92 5.16 8.66 -10.44
CA HIS A 92 3.73 8.35 -10.46
C HIS A 92 3.47 7.04 -11.21
N ASP A 93 4.04 6.87 -12.40
CA ASP A 93 3.92 5.64 -13.20
C ASP A 93 4.59 4.44 -12.49
N GLU A 94 5.79 4.63 -11.92
CA GLU A 94 6.46 3.59 -11.14
C GLU A 94 5.65 3.18 -9.91
N ALA A 95 5.00 4.13 -9.23
CA ALA A 95 4.12 3.84 -8.11
C ALA A 95 2.89 3.03 -8.53
N LEU A 96 2.27 3.40 -9.66
CA LEU A 96 1.13 2.66 -10.22
C LEU A 96 1.51 1.21 -10.55
N LYS A 97 2.63 1.00 -11.27
CA LYS A 97 3.15 -0.34 -11.60
C LYS A 97 3.38 -1.20 -10.37
N VAL A 98 3.94 -0.61 -9.30
CA VAL A 98 4.19 -1.31 -8.04
C VAL A 98 2.88 -1.79 -7.41
N VAL A 99 1.86 -0.94 -7.40
CA VAL A 99 0.55 -1.28 -6.84
C VAL A 99 -0.14 -2.35 -7.68
N GLU A 100 -0.13 -2.22 -9.01
CA GLU A 100 -0.71 -3.19 -9.94
C GLU A 100 -0.04 -4.55 -9.81
N THR A 101 1.31 -4.59 -9.83
CA THR A 101 2.08 -5.84 -9.67
C THR A 101 1.77 -6.52 -8.34
N THR A 102 1.73 -5.73 -7.25
CA THR A 102 1.45 -6.27 -5.91
C THR A 102 0.03 -6.82 -5.80
N MET A 103 -0.96 -6.12 -6.38
CA MET A 103 -2.35 -6.56 -6.42
C MET A 103 -2.52 -7.82 -7.26
N GLU A 104 -1.86 -7.89 -8.42
CA GLU A 104 -1.89 -9.07 -9.27
C GLU A 104 -1.26 -10.29 -8.59
N ASP A 105 -0.09 -10.12 -7.95
CA ASP A 105 0.59 -11.18 -7.20
C ASP A 105 -0.27 -11.67 -6.03
N TYR A 106 -0.89 -10.75 -5.30
CA TYR A 106 -1.84 -11.09 -4.25
C TYR A 106 -3.01 -11.91 -4.81
N TRP A 107 -3.62 -11.48 -5.90
CA TRP A 107 -4.79 -12.16 -6.47
C TRP A 107 -4.45 -13.55 -7.01
N LYS A 108 -3.26 -13.73 -7.61
CA LYS A 108 -2.76 -15.03 -8.08
C LYS A 108 -2.44 -16.01 -6.96
N THR A 109 -1.95 -15.49 -5.83
CA THR A 109 -1.56 -16.30 -4.67
C THR A 109 -2.68 -16.46 -3.65
N CYS A 110 -3.78 -15.70 -3.81
CA CYS A 110 -4.99 -15.87 -3.03
C CYS A 110 -5.47 -17.31 -3.21
N PRO A 111 -5.69 -18.07 -2.11
CA PRO A 111 -6.10 -19.46 -2.20
C PRO A 111 -7.47 -19.49 -2.87
N SER A 112 -7.48 -19.69 -4.18
CA SER A 112 -8.66 -20.13 -4.90
C SER A 112 -9.02 -21.46 -4.29
N THR A 113 -10.15 -21.51 -3.60
CA THR A 113 -10.77 -22.68 -2.99
C THR A 113 -10.94 -23.78 -4.03
N THR A 114 -9.87 -24.50 -4.34
CA THR A 114 -9.96 -25.88 -4.82
C THR A 114 -9.92 -26.72 -3.57
N HIS A 115 -11.05 -26.78 -2.86
CA HIS A 115 -11.29 -27.90 -1.97
C HIS A 115 -11.12 -29.18 -2.83
N PRO A 116 -10.19 -30.09 -2.51
CA PRO A 116 -10.33 -31.44 -3.02
C PRO A 116 -11.67 -31.92 -2.48
N LEU A 117 -12.60 -32.24 -3.37
CA LEU A 117 -13.78 -33.02 -3.04
C LEU A 117 -13.28 -34.36 -2.52
N VAL A 118 -12.98 -34.43 -1.22
CA VAL A 118 -12.75 -35.69 -0.53
C VAL A 118 -14.12 -36.32 -0.42
N THR A 119 -14.46 -37.09 -1.44
CA THR A 119 -15.56 -38.04 -1.44
C THR A 119 -15.41 -38.88 -0.17
N ALA A 120 -16.28 -38.64 0.80
CA ALA A 120 -16.37 -39.43 2.01
C ALA A 120 -16.72 -40.87 1.62
N SER A 121 -15.73 -41.76 1.67
CA SER A 121 -15.95 -43.19 1.72
C SER A 121 -15.50 -43.70 3.09
N VAL A 122 -16.49 -44.16 3.84
CA VAL A 122 -16.40 -44.71 5.19
C VAL A 122 -15.50 -45.96 5.22
N ALA A 123 -14.51 -46.00 6.11
CA ALA A 123 -14.13 -47.20 6.90
C ALA A 123 -13.07 -46.84 7.97
N SER A 124 -13.16 -47.55 9.09
CA SER A 124 -12.66 -47.22 10.43
C SER A 124 -11.16 -47.42 10.73
N THR A 125 -10.73 -46.72 11.81
CA THR A 125 -9.70 -47.07 12.82
C THR A 125 -8.22 -47.22 12.42
N SER A 126 -7.36 -46.28 12.84
CA SER A 126 -6.52 -46.42 14.05
C SER A 126 -5.44 -45.31 14.16
N THR A 127 -5.36 -44.75 15.37
CA THR A 127 -4.37 -43.89 16.04
C THR A 127 -3.01 -43.62 15.38
N THR A 128 -2.74 -42.34 15.05
CA THR A 128 -1.43 -41.67 15.19
C THR A 128 -1.66 -40.15 15.28
N PRO A 129 -1.07 -39.42 16.25
CA PRO A 129 -1.11 -37.97 16.26
C PRO A 129 -0.01 -37.44 15.33
N SER A 130 -0.34 -37.28 14.04
CA SER A 130 0.47 -36.45 13.15
C SER A 130 0.18 -35.00 13.47
N HIS A 131 1.21 -34.27 13.87
CA HIS A 131 1.15 -32.86 14.26
C HIS A 131 0.91 -31.97 13.02
N ASN A 132 -0.30 -32.02 12.47
CA ASN A 132 -0.76 -31.04 11.50
C ASN A 132 -0.98 -29.74 12.27
N MET A 133 -0.02 -28.82 12.21
CA MET A 133 -0.25 -27.41 12.57
C MET A 133 -1.27 -26.85 11.57
N THR A 134 -2.55 -27.08 11.87
CA THR A 134 -3.65 -26.33 11.32
C THR A 134 -3.52 -24.93 11.92
N THR A 135 -2.98 -24.01 11.13
CA THR A 135 -3.01 -22.58 11.45
C THR A 135 -4.47 -22.22 11.71
N VAL A 136 -4.81 -21.97 12.97
CA VAL A 136 -6.16 -21.60 13.36
C VAL A 136 -6.41 -20.20 12.83
N GLU A 137 -7.07 -20.11 11.67
CA GLU A 137 -7.50 -18.84 11.10
C GLU A 137 -8.34 -18.06 12.11
N SER A 138 -8.04 -16.77 12.27
CA SER A 138 -8.81 -15.91 13.17
C SER A 138 -10.23 -15.70 12.63
N ALA A 139 -11.15 -15.26 13.50
CA ALA A 139 -12.50 -14.90 13.06
C ALA A 139 -12.49 -13.77 12.02
N PHE A 140 -11.49 -12.89 12.09
CA PHE A 140 -11.28 -11.84 11.09
C PHE A 140 -10.82 -12.42 9.75
N ASP A 141 -9.89 -13.37 9.76
CA ASP A 141 -9.42 -14.03 8.53
C ASP A 141 -10.57 -14.76 7.81
N ARG A 142 -11.41 -15.49 8.56
CA ARG A 142 -12.63 -16.13 8.01
C ARG A 142 -13.62 -15.12 7.44
N HIS A 143 -13.78 -13.97 8.10
CA HIS A 143 -14.67 -12.92 7.62
C HIS A 143 -14.13 -12.30 6.32
N CYS A 144 -12.83 -12.01 6.24
CA CYS A 144 -12.17 -11.53 5.03
C CYS A 144 -12.30 -12.54 3.88
N HIS A 145 -12.12 -13.84 4.15
CA HIS A 145 -12.32 -14.89 3.16
C HIS A 145 -13.74 -14.92 2.60
N LEU A 146 -14.77 -14.81 3.45
CA LEU A 146 -16.16 -14.77 3.00
C LEU A 146 -16.47 -13.52 2.17
N LEU A 147 -15.89 -12.37 2.53
CA LEU A 147 -16.05 -11.13 1.76
C LEU A 147 -15.37 -11.21 0.39
N LEU A 148 -14.19 -11.84 0.32
CA LEU A 148 -13.49 -12.11 -0.94
C LEU A 148 -14.27 -13.10 -1.81
N GLU A 149 -14.82 -14.18 -1.22
CA GLU A 149 -15.63 -15.17 -1.93
C GLU A 149 -16.92 -14.53 -2.49
N GLN A 150 -17.59 -13.69 -1.70
CA GLN A 150 -18.76 -12.94 -2.16
C GLN A 150 -18.40 -11.95 -3.29
N ALA A 151 -17.28 -11.23 -3.16
CA ALA A 151 -16.81 -10.32 -4.21
C ALA A 151 -16.43 -11.07 -5.51
N THR A 152 -15.88 -12.29 -5.41
CA THR A 152 -15.60 -13.12 -6.60
C THR A 152 -16.84 -13.65 -7.30
N LEU A 153 -17.96 -13.76 -6.59
CA LEU A 153 -19.26 -14.16 -7.15
C LEU A 153 -20.02 -12.98 -7.80
N ASP A 154 -19.82 -11.75 -7.29
CA ASP A 154 -20.55 -10.54 -7.73
C ASP A 154 -19.80 -9.66 -8.75
N HIS A 155 -18.52 -9.94 -9.07
CA HIS A 155 -17.74 -9.12 -10.00
C HIS A 155 -17.10 -9.90 -11.15
N ASP A 156 -17.70 -9.75 -12.34
CA ASP A 156 -17.07 -10.02 -13.66
C ASP A 156 -15.90 -9.05 -13.96
N ALA A 157 -15.66 -8.08 -13.06
CA ALA A 157 -14.62 -7.07 -13.15
C ALA A 157 -13.55 -7.37 -12.07
N GLY A 158 -12.54 -8.18 -12.42
CA GLY A 158 -11.48 -8.62 -11.50
C GLY A 158 -10.67 -7.50 -10.82
N TRP A 159 -9.64 -7.86 -10.05
CA TRP A 159 -8.85 -6.97 -9.17
C TRP A 159 -8.50 -5.58 -9.74
N ALA A 160 -8.23 -5.48 -11.05
CA ALA A 160 -7.88 -4.24 -11.72
C ALA A 160 -9.01 -3.20 -11.65
N ALA A 161 -10.27 -3.61 -11.77
CA ALA A 161 -11.41 -2.70 -11.70
C ALA A 161 -11.61 -2.15 -10.28
N GLU A 162 -11.41 -2.99 -9.26
CA GLU A 162 -11.47 -2.56 -7.86
C GLU A 162 -10.35 -1.59 -7.51
N LEU A 163 -9.12 -1.87 -7.96
CA LEU A 163 -8.00 -0.98 -7.78
C LEU A 163 -8.26 0.39 -8.43
N GLN A 164 -8.73 0.40 -9.68
CA GLN A 164 -9.08 1.63 -10.39
C GLN A 164 -10.18 2.42 -9.68
N ARG A 165 -11.22 1.74 -9.16
CA ARG A 165 -12.27 2.36 -8.35
C ARG A 165 -11.69 3.02 -7.11
N TYR A 166 -10.84 2.32 -6.37
CA TYR A 166 -10.17 2.86 -5.19
C TYR A 166 -9.30 4.08 -5.53
N LEU A 167 -8.50 4.02 -6.60
CA LEU A 167 -7.62 5.12 -6.98
C LEU A 167 -8.40 6.35 -7.42
N LYS A 168 -9.55 6.17 -8.06
CA LYS A 168 -10.40 7.27 -8.57
C LYS A 168 -11.22 7.96 -7.47
N ASP A 169 -11.71 7.21 -6.50
CA ASP A 169 -12.55 7.76 -5.43
C ASP A 169 -11.68 8.53 -4.41
N MET A 170 -11.82 9.85 -4.30
CA MET A 170 -11.12 10.64 -3.29
C MET A 170 -12.08 10.99 -2.16
N PRO A 171 -12.07 10.22 -1.05
CA PRO A 171 -12.99 10.48 0.05
C PRO A 171 -12.62 11.79 0.75
N ASN A 172 -13.62 12.51 1.24
CA ASN A 172 -13.41 13.73 2.02
C ASN A 172 -12.91 13.39 3.44
N VAL A 173 -11.62 13.07 3.55
CA VAL A 173 -10.93 12.70 4.79
C VAL A 173 -9.80 13.66 5.13
N SER A 174 -9.42 13.73 6.39
CA SER A 174 -8.28 14.55 6.86
C SER A 174 -6.94 13.82 6.65
N LYS A 175 -5.85 14.59 6.56
CA LYS A 175 -4.45 14.10 6.66
C LYS A 175 -4.22 13.24 7.92
N SER A 176 -4.95 13.53 9.00
CA SER A 176 -4.79 12.88 10.31
C SER A 176 -5.70 11.65 10.51
N ILE A 177 -6.33 11.14 9.44
CA ILE A 177 -7.22 9.99 9.53
C ILE A 177 -6.47 8.75 10.04
N ASP A 178 -7.08 8.00 10.95
CA ASP A 178 -6.57 6.68 11.29
C ASP A 178 -6.89 5.74 10.12
N ILE A 179 -5.85 5.33 9.40
CA ILE A 179 -5.98 4.44 8.25
C ILE A 179 -6.72 3.15 8.64
N ILE A 180 -6.44 2.57 9.80
CA ILE A 180 -7.03 1.29 10.21
C ILE A 180 -8.52 1.49 10.50
N ASP A 181 -8.86 2.55 11.22
CA ASP A 181 -10.26 2.91 11.48
C ASP A 181 -11.01 3.16 10.17
N TRP A 182 -10.40 3.91 9.25
CA TRP A 182 -10.99 4.20 7.94
C TRP A 182 -11.24 2.93 7.12
N TRP A 183 -10.27 2.03 7.02
CA TRP A 183 -10.46 0.77 6.29
C TRP A 183 -11.50 -0.13 6.98
N SER A 184 -11.58 -0.12 8.31
CA SER A 184 -12.56 -0.92 9.05
C SER A 184 -14.01 -0.53 8.72
N VAL A 185 -14.27 0.75 8.46
CA VAL A 185 -15.59 1.27 8.07
C VAL A 185 -15.80 1.22 6.55
N SER A 186 -14.75 1.51 5.77
CA SER A 186 -14.85 1.66 4.31
C SER A 186 -15.01 0.34 3.56
N VAL A 187 -14.42 -0.75 4.09
CA VAL A 187 -14.69 -2.10 3.61
C VAL A 187 -16.18 -2.42 3.80
N LEU A 188 -16.76 -2.06 4.95
CA LEU A 188 -18.16 -2.30 5.25
C LEU A 188 -19.12 -1.46 4.37
N THR A 189 -18.81 -0.20 4.08
CA THR A 189 -19.67 0.63 3.21
C THR A 189 -19.64 0.18 1.75
N LEU A 190 -18.48 -0.27 1.23
CA LEU A 190 -18.43 -0.89 -0.10
C LEU A 190 -19.39 -2.10 -0.13
N ILE A 191 -19.30 -3.01 0.84
CA ILE A 191 -20.17 -4.20 0.92
C ILE A 191 -21.66 -3.83 1.04
N PHE A 192 -22.02 -2.90 1.93
CA PHE A 192 -23.42 -2.51 2.17
C PHE A 192 -24.06 -1.79 0.97
N VAL A 193 -23.31 -0.97 0.24
CA VAL A 193 -23.79 -0.31 -0.98
C VAL A 193 -24.00 -1.33 -2.10
N TYR A 194 -23.20 -2.40 -2.15
CA TYR A 194 -23.40 -3.49 -3.11
C TYR A 194 -24.58 -4.41 -2.77
N SER A 195 -24.85 -4.71 -1.49
CA SER A 195 -26.03 -5.51 -1.11
C SER A 195 -27.37 -4.80 -1.31
N THR A 196 -27.39 -3.47 -1.35
CA THR A 196 -28.63 -2.68 -1.46
C THR A 196 -28.96 -2.21 -2.88
N ASN A 197 -27.96 -2.00 -3.75
CA ASN A 197 -28.19 -1.61 -5.15
C ASN A 197 -28.58 -2.77 -6.08
N TYR A 198 -28.54 -4.02 -5.63
CA TYR A 198 -28.98 -5.20 -6.39
C TYR A 198 -30.32 -5.80 -5.91
N PHE A 199 -31.01 -5.14 -4.97
CA PHE A 199 -32.33 -5.55 -4.45
C PHE A 199 -33.49 -4.64 -4.89
N ILE A 200 -33.34 -3.93 -6.02
CA ILE A 200 -34.42 -3.17 -6.69
C ILE A 200 -34.56 -3.63 -8.13
#